data_AF-W4FDB6-F1
#
_entry.id   AF-W4FDB6-F1
#
_cell.length_a   1.000
_cell.length_b   1.000
_cell.length_c   1.000
_cell.angle_alpha   90.00
_cell.angle_beta   90.00
_cell.angle_gamma   90.00
#
_symmetry.space_group_name_H-M   'P 1'
#
loop_
_entity.id
_entity.type
_entity.pdbx_description
1 polymer ?
#
loop_
_entity_poly.entity_id
_entity_poly.type
_entity_poly.pdbx_seq_one_letter_code
_entity_poly.pdbx_strand_id
1 'polypeptide(L)'
;MHGTLHEHDWVFWHDALSQMTCRSTLEWMKSKDYLRRWVLPEQNLNAGTAFSGRPVGNSPELMCWDCSLIKDVDNAFIRHKAWTMHLPRGSPTKFCSSTPKRLEESYLRLMDPCHGHDAGVPTSDRIIHDAEKCFGDHLMAVINAQGAVVHGLGNRNGKRRESGNGGHGGKREKASDVVGHWLHPDAEAGLVDQLGLVTRAIELSKCTVDVAVV
;
A
#
# COMPACT_ATOMS: atom_id res chain seq x y z
N MET A 1 9.10 -9.60 15.63
CA MET A 1 8.51 -9.04 16.86
C MET A 1 9.35 -9.30 18.12
N HIS A 2 10.44 -10.07 18.07
CA HIS A 2 11.30 -10.23 19.25
C HIS A 2 11.87 -8.88 19.71
N GLY A 3 11.79 -8.59 21.00
CA GLY A 3 12.21 -7.33 21.61
C GLY A 3 11.25 -6.15 21.42
N THR A 4 10.04 -6.37 20.89
CA THR A 4 9.00 -5.32 20.81
C THR A 4 8.00 -5.47 21.96
N LEU A 5 7.24 -4.38 22.24
CA LEU A 5 6.14 -4.41 23.20
C LEU A 5 5.12 -5.52 22.88
N HIS A 6 4.96 -5.82 21.59
CA HIS A 6 3.99 -6.78 21.09
C HIS A 6 4.57 -8.16 20.78
N GLU A 7 5.72 -8.53 21.34
CA GLU A 7 6.37 -9.83 21.06
C GLU A 7 5.44 -11.02 21.32
N HIS A 8 4.62 -10.92 22.37
CA HIS A 8 3.82 -12.04 22.85
C HIS A 8 2.34 -11.96 22.49
N ASP A 9 1.81 -10.80 22.11
CA ASP A 9 0.37 -10.56 21.90
C ASP A 9 -0.02 -10.23 20.45
N TRP A 10 0.94 -10.14 19.52
CA TRP A 10 0.62 -9.89 18.12
C TRP A 10 -0.21 -11.01 17.48
N VAL A 11 -1.11 -10.60 16.60
CA VAL A 11 -1.97 -11.44 15.78
C VAL A 11 -1.94 -10.98 14.32
N PHE A 12 -2.42 -11.81 13.40
CA PHE A 12 -2.54 -11.45 11.98
C PHE A 12 -3.77 -12.08 11.33
N TRP A 13 -4.25 -11.48 10.25
CA TRP A 13 -5.26 -12.05 9.36
C TRP A 13 -4.88 -11.78 7.90
N HIS A 14 -5.27 -12.67 6.99
CA HIS A 14 -4.88 -12.58 5.58
C HIS A 14 -5.86 -13.38 4.69
N ASP A 15 -6.15 -12.88 3.49
CA ASP A 15 -7.16 -13.43 2.57
C ASP A 15 -6.59 -14.32 1.43
N ALA A 16 -5.26 -14.33 1.23
CA ALA A 16 -4.53 -15.28 0.38
C ALA A 16 -4.59 -16.75 0.90
N LEU A 17 -5.80 -17.26 1.13
CA LEU A 17 -6.08 -18.54 1.76
C LEU A 17 -5.36 -19.71 1.10
N SER A 18 -5.27 -19.75 -0.22
CA SER A 18 -4.60 -20.85 -0.94
C SER A 18 -3.10 -20.96 -0.60
N GLN A 19 -2.43 -19.83 -0.39
CA GLN A 19 -1.02 -19.80 0.02
C GLN A 19 -0.87 -20.08 1.52
N MET A 20 -1.74 -19.48 2.33
CA MET A 20 -1.71 -19.58 3.78
C MET A 20 -2.08 -20.99 4.30
N THR A 21 -2.94 -21.70 3.56
CA THR A 21 -3.42 -23.04 3.94
C THR A 21 -2.72 -24.18 3.20
N CYS A 22 -1.73 -23.89 2.35
CA CYS A 22 -0.93 -24.95 1.74
C CYS A 22 -0.09 -25.66 2.82
N ARG A 23 0.19 -26.96 2.61
CA ARG A 23 0.82 -27.81 3.63
C ARG A 23 2.14 -27.24 4.14
N SER A 24 3.02 -26.82 3.22
CA SER A 24 4.33 -26.28 3.55
C SER A 24 4.24 -24.98 4.36
N THR A 25 3.31 -24.08 4.02
CA THR A 25 3.10 -22.84 4.79
C THR A 25 2.56 -23.15 6.18
N LEU A 26 1.62 -24.09 6.33
CA LEU A 26 1.11 -24.52 7.64
C LEU A 26 2.21 -25.15 8.51
N GLU A 27 3.03 -26.03 7.95
CA GLU A 27 4.17 -26.64 8.64
C GLU A 27 5.18 -25.57 9.09
N TRP A 28 5.50 -24.63 8.20
CA TRP A 28 6.37 -23.49 8.54
C TRP A 28 5.78 -22.62 9.65
N MET A 29 4.50 -22.21 9.55
CA MET A 29 3.84 -21.42 10.58
C MET A 29 3.76 -22.15 11.93
N LYS A 30 3.59 -23.47 11.94
CA LYS A 30 3.65 -24.28 13.17
C LYS A 30 5.06 -24.25 13.78
N SER A 31 6.10 -24.45 12.97
CA SER A 31 7.50 -24.41 13.45
C SER A 31 7.92 -23.05 14.02
N LYS A 32 7.27 -21.97 13.56
CA LYS A 32 7.48 -20.60 14.04
C LYS A 32 6.54 -20.20 15.16
N ASP A 33 5.62 -21.08 15.57
CA ASP A 33 4.56 -20.76 16.53
C ASP A 33 3.69 -19.55 16.11
N TYR A 34 3.56 -19.36 14.79
CA TYR A 34 2.75 -18.31 14.18
C TYR A 34 1.31 -18.78 14.00
N LEU A 35 1.07 -20.08 13.85
CA LEU A 35 -0.28 -20.59 13.59
C LEU A 35 -1.28 -20.19 14.69
N ARG A 36 -0.86 -20.16 15.96
CA ARG A 36 -1.71 -19.73 17.09
C ARG A 36 -2.07 -18.24 17.10
N ARG A 37 -1.38 -17.44 16.26
CA ARG A 37 -1.56 -15.99 16.15
C ARG A 37 -2.42 -15.59 14.96
N TRP A 38 -2.82 -16.57 14.15
CA TRP A 38 -3.71 -16.34 13.02
C TRP A 38 -5.14 -16.19 13.52
N VAL A 39 -5.78 -15.07 13.20
CA VAL A 39 -7.20 -14.85 13.48
C VAL A 39 -8.04 -15.77 12.58
N LEU A 40 -8.75 -16.70 13.21
CA LEU A 40 -9.59 -17.71 12.57
C LEU A 40 -11.03 -17.61 13.08
N PRO A 41 -12.03 -17.97 12.25
CA PRO A 41 -13.40 -18.11 12.72
C PRO A 41 -13.51 -19.28 13.70
N GLU A 42 -14.18 -19.03 14.82
CA GLU A 42 -14.46 -20.04 15.85
C GLU A 42 -15.93 -20.47 15.84
N GLN A 43 -16.32 -21.32 16.79
CA GLN A 43 -17.71 -21.72 17.04
C GLN A 43 -18.42 -22.31 15.81
N ASN A 44 -17.67 -22.96 14.90
CA ASN A 44 -18.21 -23.55 13.69
C ASN A 44 -18.90 -22.54 12.75
N LEU A 45 -18.54 -21.24 12.82
CA LEU A 45 -19.12 -20.16 12.01
C LEU A 45 -19.13 -20.43 10.50
N ASN A 46 -18.16 -21.22 10.02
CA ASN A 46 -18.07 -21.62 8.61
C ASN A 46 -18.08 -23.14 8.40
N ALA A 47 -18.57 -23.91 9.39
CA ALA A 47 -18.68 -25.36 9.28
C ALA A 47 -19.59 -25.76 8.11
N GLY A 48 -19.25 -26.86 7.46
CA GLY A 48 -19.98 -27.35 6.28
C GLY A 48 -19.67 -26.59 4.98
N THR A 49 -18.83 -25.56 5.01
CA THR A 49 -18.33 -24.90 3.79
C THR A 49 -16.96 -25.45 3.38
N ALA A 50 -16.55 -25.23 2.13
CA ALA A 50 -15.19 -25.52 1.68
C ALA A 50 -14.09 -24.73 2.46
N PHE A 51 -14.50 -23.73 3.24
CA PHE A 51 -13.62 -22.90 4.06
C PHE A 51 -13.69 -23.22 5.56
N SER A 52 -14.39 -24.28 5.98
CA SER A 52 -14.48 -24.69 7.38
C SER A 52 -13.11 -24.69 8.08
N GLY A 53 -12.99 -23.97 9.19
CA GLY A 53 -11.74 -23.83 9.96
C GLY A 53 -10.65 -22.98 9.29
N ARG A 54 -10.99 -22.21 8.26
CA ARG A 54 -10.12 -21.25 7.56
C ARG A 54 -10.70 -19.83 7.71
N PRO A 55 -9.90 -18.75 7.63
CA PRO A 55 -10.45 -17.40 7.58
C PRO A 55 -11.46 -17.23 6.45
N VAL A 56 -12.40 -16.30 6.64
CA VAL A 56 -13.31 -15.89 5.57
C VAL A 56 -12.48 -15.15 4.52
N GLY A 57 -12.36 -15.72 3.33
CA GLY A 57 -11.66 -15.10 2.20
C GLY A 57 -12.53 -14.12 1.42
N ASN A 58 -11.95 -13.48 0.39
CA ASN A 58 -12.67 -12.67 -0.60
C ASN A 58 -13.44 -11.46 -0.02
N SER A 59 -12.77 -10.74 0.87
CA SER A 59 -13.31 -9.56 1.56
C SER A 59 -12.27 -8.43 1.55
N PRO A 60 -11.96 -7.83 0.38
CA PRO A 60 -10.90 -6.83 0.27
C PRO A 60 -11.15 -5.58 1.13
N GLU A 61 -12.40 -5.29 1.50
CA GLU A 61 -12.75 -4.22 2.43
C GLU A 61 -12.30 -4.50 3.87
N LEU A 62 -12.05 -5.77 4.23
CA LEU A 62 -11.53 -6.17 5.55
C LEU A 62 -10.00 -6.29 5.55
N MET A 63 -9.36 -6.25 4.38
CA MET A 63 -7.90 -6.31 4.23
C MET A 63 -7.36 -4.90 4.07
N CYS A 64 -6.69 -4.35 5.07
CA CYS A 64 -6.15 -2.98 5.03
C CYS A 64 -5.30 -2.74 3.76
N TRP A 65 -4.47 -3.73 3.42
CA TRP A 65 -3.60 -3.69 2.26
C TRP A 65 -4.39 -3.47 0.95
N ASP A 66 -5.42 -4.27 0.70
CA ASP A 66 -6.25 -4.17 -0.50
C ASP A 66 -7.28 -3.04 -0.44
N CYS A 67 -7.74 -2.69 0.75
CA CYS A 67 -8.74 -1.65 0.96
C CYS A 67 -8.19 -0.27 0.64
N SER A 68 -7.01 0.07 1.18
CA SER A 68 -6.45 1.41 1.00
C SER A 68 -4.93 1.51 1.03
N LEU A 69 -4.20 0.72 1.84
CA LEU A 69 -2.77 0.96 2.08
C LEU A 69 -1.92 0.82 0.82
N ILE A 70 -2.22 -0.13 -0.07
CA ILE A 70 -1.49 -0.26 -1.34
C ILE A 70 -1.62 1.01 -2.19
N LYS A 71 -2.75 1.71 -2.11
CA LYS A 71 -2.97 2.94 -2.87
C LYS A 71 -2.10 4.07 -2.35
N ASP A 72 -1.86 4.12 -1.05
CA ASP A 72 -0.94 5.08 -0.42
C ASP A 72 0.49 4.86 -0.95
N VAL A 73 0.92 3.59 -1.01
CA VAL A 73 2.24 3.21 -1.56
C VAL A 73 2.32 3.51 -3.06
N ASP A 74 1.30 3.17 -3.85
CA ASP A 74 1.26 3.48 -5.29
C ASP A 74 1.38 4.99 -5.56
N ASN A 75 0.64 5.79 -4.79
CA ASN A 75 0.68 7.25 -4.93
C ASN A 75 2.06 7.80 -4.55
N ALA A 76 2.64 7.31 -3.45
CA ALA A 76 4.00 7.66 -3.06
C ALA A 76 5.00 7.29 -4.16
N PHE A 77 4.97 6.05 -4.66
CA PHE A 77 5.82 5.58 -5.75
C PHE A 77 5.72 6.47 -6.99
N ILE A 78 4.51 6.82 -7.43
CA ILE A 78 4.31 7.69 -8.60
C ILE A 78 5.00 9.05 -8.41
N ARG A 79 4.87 9.66 -7.22
CA ARG A 79 5.54 10.93 -6.92
C ARG A 79 7.07 10.78 -6.91
N HIS A 80 7.59 9.79 -6.20
CA HIS A 80 9.03 9.53 -6.09
C HIS A 80 9.67 9.21 -7.45
N LYS A 81 8.97 8.47 -8.29
CA LYS A 81 9.36 8.20 -9.69
C LYS A 81 9.42 9.48 -10.51
N ALA A 82 8.49 10.42 -10.31
CA ALA A 82 8.50 11.69 -11.03
C ALA A 82 9.72 12.53 -10.66
N TRP A 83 10.07 12.64 -9.38
CA TRP A 83 11.21 13.43 -8.92
C TRP A 83 12.58 12.79 -9.21
N THR A 84 12.63 11.49 -9.48
CA THR A 84 13.87 10.81 -9.85
C THR A 84 13.94 10.46 -11.34
N MET A 85 13.02 11.00 -12.15
CA MET A 85 12.88 10.59 -13.55
C MET A 85 14.10 10.96 -14.40
N HIS A 86 14.76 12.08 -14.11
CA HIS A 86 15.93 12.59 -14.83
C HIS A 86 17.21 11.79 -14.52
N LEU A 87 17.27 11.08 -13.39
CA LEU A 87 18.44 10.28 -13.02
C LEU A 87 18.71 9.14 -14.03
N PRO A 88 19.96 8.69 -14.18
CA PRO A 88 20.29 7.56 -15.05
C PRO A 88 19.52 6.29 -14.68
N ARG A 89 19.20 5.45 -15.68
CA ARG A 89 18.43 4.21 -15.48
C ARG A 89 19.07 3.22 -14.48
N GLY A 90 20.39 3.26 -14.32
CA GLY A 90 21.14 2.41 -13.39
C GLY A 90 21.36 3.03 -12.01
N SER A 91 20.84 4.23 -11.74
CA SER A 91 21.05 4.88 -10.45
C SER A 91 20.34 4.10 -9.34
N PRO A 92 21.02 3.75 -8.23
CA PRO A 92 20.39 3.08 -7.09
C PRO A 92 19.33 3.95 -6.42
N THR A 93 19.44 5.27 -6.55
CA THR A 93 18.51 6.23 -5.96
C THR A 93 17.24 6.44 -6.79
N LYS A 94 17.21 5.93 -8.03
CA LYS A 94 16.08 6.14 -8.95
C LYS A 94 14.92 5.20 -8.66
N PHE A 95 13.74 5.76 -8.44
CA PHE A 95 12.49 5.01 -8.39
C PHE A 95 12.07 4.61 -9.81
N CYS A 96 11.92 3.31 -10.06
CA CYS A 96 11.80 2.80 -11.41
C CYS A 96 10.83 1.61 -11.53
N SER A 97 9.89 1.70 -12.47
CA SER A 97 8.97 0.61 -12.81
C SER A 97 9.33 -0.07 -14.13
N SER A 98 10.58 0.00 -14.60
CA SER A 98 10.95 -0.53 -15.93
C SER A 98 10.99 -2.05 -15.99
N THR A 99 11.17 -2.71 -14.84
CA THR A 99 11.16 -4.16 -14.69
C THR A 99 10.49 -4.50 -13.36
N PRO A 100 9.91 -5.72 -13.20
CA PRO A 100 9.31 -6.14 -11.93
C PRO A 100 10.27 -6.01 -10.74
N LYS A 101 11.53 -6.43 -10.91
CA LYS A 101 12.56 -6.32 -9.86
C LYS A 101 12.79 -4.88 -9.39
N ARG A 102 12.87 -3.91 -10.31
CA ARG A 102 13.07 -2.50 -9.95
C ARG A 102 11.85 -1.87 -9.31
N LEU A 103 10.66 -2.31 -9.73
CA LEU A 103 9.41 -1.89 -9.11
C LEU A 103 9.37 -2.39 -7.67
N GLU A 104 9.68 -3.66 -7.44
CA GLU A 104 9.79 -4.27 -6.12
C GLU A 104 10.81 -3.53 -5.24
N GLU A 105 12.04 -3.32 -5.72
CA GLU A 105 13.07 -2.55 -5.00
C GLU A 105 12.58 -1.14 -4.63
N SER A 106 11.86 -0.48 -5.54
CA SER A 106 11.27 0.85 -5.28
C SER A 106 10.20 0.81 -4.20
N TYR A 107 9.34 -0.20 -4.19
CA TYR A 107 8.27 -0.37 -3.20
C TYR A 107 8.87 -0.72 -1.83
N LEU A 108 9.80 -1.67 -1.78
CA LEU A 108 10.48 -2.08 -0.54
C LEU A 108 11.15 -0.90 0.15
N ARG A 109 11.76 0.01 -0.62
CA ARG A 109 12.35 1.23 -0.08
C ARG A 109 11.33 2.21 0.51
N LEU A 110 10.10 2.28 -0.02
CA LEU A 110 9.05 3.12 0.57
C LEU A 110 8.52 2.53 1.88
N MET A 111 8.46 1.20 1.96
CA MET A 111 7.91 0.44 3.08
C MET A 111 8.97 0.05 4.12
N ASP A 112 10.21 0.51 3.99
CA ASP A 112 11.31 0.08 4.85
C ASP A 112 11.05 0.57 6.29
N PRO A 113 10.93 -0.33 7.28
CA PRO A 113 10.69 0.05 8.67
C PRO A 113 11.86 0.86 9.27
N CYS A 114 13.04 0.86 8.66
CA CYS A 114 14.19 1.65 9.11
C CYS A 114 13.94 3.16 9.04
N HIS A 115 12.92 3.61 8.30
CA HIS A 115 12.52 5.03 8.28
C HIS A 115 11.96 5.52 9.62
N GLY A 116 11.50 4.61 10.48
CA GLY A 116 10.87 4.93 11.76
C GLY A 116 9.34 5.02 11.69
N HIS A 117 8.71 5.42 12.79
CA HIS A 117 7.24 5.38 12.91
C HIS A 117 6.52 6.43 12.04
N ASP A 118 7.14 7.60 11.88
CA ASP A 118 6.56 8.79 11.24
C ASP A 118 7.00 8.98 9.77
N ALA A 119 7.75 8.02 9.22
CA ALA A 119 8.33 8.07 7.90
C ALA A 119 8.18 6.73 7.16
N GLY A 120 8.35 6.76 5.85
CA GLY A 120 7.93 5.66 5.00
C GLY A 120 6.44 5.73 4.64
N VAL A 121 6.01 4.82 3.78
CA VAL A 121 4.62 4.71 3.34
C VAL A 121 4.23 3.23 3.24
N PRO A 122 3.14 2.79 3.90
CA PRO A 122 2.33 3.56 4.86
C PRO A 122 3.07 3.78 6.19
N THR A 123 2.71 4.85 6.92
CA THR A 123 3.21 5.08 8.30
C THR A 123 2.54 4.14 9.30
N SER A 124 3.10 4.04 10.51
CA SER A 124 2.51 3.22 11.59
C SER A 124 1.09 3.68 11.93
N ASP A 125 0.88 4.99 12.12
CA ASP A 125 -0.44 5.57 12.40
C ASP A 125 -1.45 5.29 11.29
N ARG A 126 -1.01 5.34 10.03
CA ARG A 126 -1.86 5.03 8.88
C ARG A 126 -2.28 3.56 8.87
N ILE A 127 -1.37 2.64 9.20
CA ILE A 127 -1.68 1.21 9.32
C ILE A 127 -2.69 0.98 10.44
N ILE A 128 -2.50 1.59 11.61
CA ILE A 128 -3.40 1.45 12.78
C ILE A 128 -4.80 1.96 12.42
N HIS A 129 -4.90 3.17 11.87
CA HIS A 129 -6.16 3.76 11.43
C HIS A 129 -6.88 2.84 10.42
N ASP A 130 -6.17 2.27 9.45
CA ASP A 130 -6.79 1.39 8.47
C ASP A 130 -7.18 0.02 9.05
N ALA A 131 -6.45 -0.48 10.05
CA ALA A 131 -6.81 -1.68 10.80
C ALA A 131 -8.09 -1.48 11.62
N GLU A 132 -8.21 -0.37 12.33
CA GLU A 132 -9.42 -0.01 13.08
C GLU A 132 -10.63 0.16 12.17
N LYS A 133 -10.44 0.81 11.02
CA LYS A 133 -11.50 0.99 10.01
C LYS A 133 -11.95 -0.35 9.40
N CYS A 134 -11.00 -1.16 8.92
CA CYS A 134 -11.31 -2.43 8.23
C CYS A 134 -11.81 -3.51 9.18
N PHE A 135 -11.24 -3.64 10.36
CA PHE A 135 -11.58 -4.71 11.30
C PHE A 135 -12.59 -4.27 12.38
N GLY A 136 -12.87 -2.97 12.50
CA GLY A 136 -13.95 -2.41 13.31
C GLY A 136 -15.16 -2.08 12.45
N ASP A 137 -15.22 -0.87 11.90
CA ASP A 137 -16.42 -0.32 11.25
C ASP A 137 -16.90 -1.16 10.07
N HIS A 138 -16.00 -1.57 9.18
CA HIS A 138 -16.37 -2.36 8.01
C HIS A 138 -16.89 -3.74 8.40
N LEU A 139 -16.23 -4.39 9.37
CA LEU A 139 -16.66 -5.69 9.87
C LEU A 139 -18.08 -5.60 10.45
N MET A 140 -18.36 -4.59 11.26
CA MET A 140 -19.69 -4.34 11.80
C MET A 140 -20.73 -4.06 10.71
N ALA A 141 -20.38 -3.29 9.69
CA ALA A 141 -21.26 -3.03 8.55
C ALA A 141 -21.59 -4.31 7.77
N VAL A 142 -20.61 -5.18 7.53
CA VAL A 142 -20.80 -6.48 6.89
C VAL A 142 -21.67 -7.41 7.74
N ILE A 143 -21.47 -7.43 9.06
CA ILE A 143 -22.31 -8.19 10.00
C ILE A 143 -23.76 -7.70 9.94
N ASN A 144 -23.99 -6.39 9.98
CA ASN A 144 -25.32 -5.78 9.88
C ASN A 144 -26.00 -6.07 8.53
N ALA A 145 -25.19 -6.17 7.47
CA ALA A 145 -25.64 -6.58 6.13
C ALA A 145 -25.72 -8.11 5.95
N GLN A 146 -25.60 -8.89 7.03
CA GLN A 146 -25.68 -10.36 7.02
C GLN A 146 -24.69 -11.02 6.02
N GLY A 147 -23.50 -10.42 5.85
CA GLY A 147 -22.48 -10.90 4.92
C GLY A 147 -22.64 -10.44 3.47
N ALA A 148 -23.64 -9.60 3.15
CA ALA A 148 -23.81 -9.03 1.82
C ALA A 148 -22.71 -7.99 1.47
N VAL A 149 -22.66 -7.56 0.21
CA VAL A 149 -21.83 -6.41 -0.20
C VAL A 149 -22.39 -5.16 0.48
N VAL A 150 -21.49 -4.37 1.08
CA VAL A 150 -21.81 -3.01 1.50
C VAL A 150 -20.99 -2.07 0.62
N HIS A 151 -21.68 -1.31 -0.23
CA HIS A 151 -21.03 -0.36 -1.13
C HIS A 151 -20.40 0.79 -0.33
N GLY A 152 -19.18 1.17 -0.70
CA GLY A 152 -18.48 2.32 -0.12
C GLY A 152 -17.60 2.01 1.09
N LEU A 153 -17.52 0.76 1.56
CA LEU A 153 -16.57 0.40 2.62
C LEU A 153 -15.13 0.48 2.12
N GLY A 154 -14.83 -0.02 0.93
CA GLY A 154 -13.49 0.03 0.35
C GLY A 154 -13.46 0.67 -1.02
N ASN A 155 -12.24 0.87 -1.52
CA ASN A 155 -12.03 1.21 -2.93
C ASN A 155 -12.24 -0.01 -3.87
N ARG A 156 -12.49 -1.20 -3.30
CA ARG A 156 -12.67 -2.48 -3.99
C ARG A 156 -13.76 -3.30 -3.29
N ASN A 157 -14.61 -3.99 -4.04
CA ASN A 157 -15.77 -4.75 -3.52
C ASN A 157 -15.66 -6.28 -3.61
N GLY A 158 -14.50 -6.84 -3.97
CA GLY A 158 -14.30 -8.29 -4.06
C GLY A 158 -15.24 -8.98 -5.05
N LYS A 159 -15.50 -10.29 -4.87
CA LYS A 159 -16.47 -11.07 -5.69
C LYS A 159 -17.75 -11.42 -4.93
N ARG A 160 -18.36 -10.47 -4.22
CA ARG A 160 -19.64 -10.69 -3.54
C ARG A 160 -20.80 -10.24 -4.44
N ARG A 161 -22.02 -10.70 -4.16
CA ARG A 161 -23.19 -10.50 -5.03
C ARG A 161 -23.61 -9.02 -5.05
N GLU A 162 -23.44 -8.36 -6.19
CA GLU A 162 -23.89 -6.98 -6.43
C GLU A 162 -25.32 -6.95 -6.99
N SER A 163 -26.12 -5.97 -6.57
CA SER A 163 -27.39 -5.63 -7.20
C SER A 163 -27.20 -4.41 -8.10
N GLY A 164 -27.15 -4.62 -9.42
CA GLY A 164 -27.25 -3.57 -10.45
C GLY A 164 -26.14 -2.51 -10.44
N ASN A 165 -25.10 -2.69 -11.26
CA ASN A 165 -24.01 -1.71 -11.35
C ASN A 165 -24.37 -0.50 -12.21
N GLY A 166 -24.32 0.68 -11.60
CA GLY A 166 -24.12 1.96 -12.27
C GLY A 166 -22.69 2.08 -12.80
N GLY A 167 -22.53 2.73 -13.96
CA GLY A 167 -21.33 2.69 -14.79
C GLY A 167 -20.02 3.12 -14.11
N HIS A 168 -18.92 2.48 -14.55
CA HIS A 168 -17.56 2.82 -14.17
C HIS A 168 -17.00 3.93 -15.10
N GLY A 169 -16.42 4.98 -14.53
CA GLY A 169 -15.62 5.97 -15.26
C GLY A 169 -15.91 7.42 -14.88
N GLY A 170 -15.19 7.95 -13.89
CA GLY A 170 -15.21 9.38 -13.52
C GLY A 170 -14.02 10.13 -14.13
N LYS A 171 -14.22 11.42 -14.41
CA LYS A 171 -13.16 12.34 -14.85
C LYS A 171 -12.10 12.44 -13.73
N ARG A 172 -10.86 12.03 -14.02
CA ARG A 172 -9.75 12.10 -13.07
C ARG A 172 -9.24 13.54 -12.99
N GLU A 173 -9.57 14.23 -11.91
CA GLU A 173 -8.96 15.52 -11.57
C GLU A 173 -7.58 15.27 -10.95
N LYS A 174 -6.53 15.88 -11.53
CA LYS A 174 -5.17 15.81 -10.99
C LYS A 174 -5.00 16.97 -10.02
N ALA A 175 -5.09 16.70 -8.72
CA ALA A 175 -4.66 17.67 -7.71
C ALA A 175 -3.14 17.82 -7.76
N SER A 176 -2.64 19.05 -7.65
CA SER A 176 -1.23 19.36 -7.45
C SER A 176 -0.84 19.07 -6.00
N ASP A 177 -0.84 17.79 -5.66
CA ASP A 177 -0.65 17.31 -4.29
C ASP A 177 0.85 17.15 -4.00
N VAL A 178 1.51 18.29 -3.76
CA VAL A 178 2.97 18.36 -3.59
C VAL A 178 3.38 18.74 -2.16
N VAL A 179 2.49 19.37 -1.38
CA VAL A 179 2.83 19.92 -0.07
C VAL A 179 2.36 18.99 1.05
N GLY A 180 3.28 18.60 1.94
CA GLY A 180 2.98 17.85 3.18
C GLY A 180 3.10 16.33 3.10
N HIS A 181 3.44 15.77 1.92
CA HIS A 181 3.69 14.33 1.80
C HIS A 181 5.15 13.98 2.09
N TRP A 182 5.38 12.88 2.81
CA TRP A 182 6.73 12.38 3.06
C TRP A 182 7.47 12.03 1.77
N LEU A 183 8.77 12.37 1.75
CA LEU A 183 9.73 12.06 0.70
C LEU A 183 10.82 11.14 1.26
N HIS A 184 11.08 10.05 0.56
CA HIS A 184 12.29 9.27 0.77
C HIS A 184 13.51 10.15 0.43
N PRO A 185 14.61 10.09 1.21
CA PRO A 185 15.81 10.92 1.01
C PRO A 185 16.33 10.95 -0.43
N ASP A 186 16.41 9.80 -1.10
CA ASP A 186 16.78 9.75 -2.52
C ASP A 186 15.86 10.51 -3.49
N ALA A 187 14.56 10.54 -3.23
CA ALA A 187 13.62 11.29 -4.06
C ALA A 187 13.67 12.78 -3.74
N GLU A 188 13.93 13.14 -2.48
CA GLU A 188 14.23 14.52 -2.09
C GLU A 188 15.51 15.02 -2.76
N ALA A 189 16.58 14.22 -2.74
CA ALA A 189 17.83 14.53 -3.45
C ALA A 189 17.59 14.67 -4.97
N GLY A 190 16.78 13.79 -5.56
CA GLY A 190 16.36 13.90 -6.95
C GLY A 190 15.57 15.18 -7.23
N LEU A 191 14.63 15.55 -6.36
CA LEU A 191 13.88 16.80 -6.48
C LEU A 191 14.81 18.02 -6.47
N VAL A 192 15.77 18.06 -5.54
CA VAL A 192 16.76 19.15 -5.46
C VAL A 192 17.61 19.22 -6.73
N ASP A 193 18.11 18.09 -7.23
CA ASP A 193 18.86 18.04 -8.50
C ASP A 193 18.01 18.56 -9.67
N GLN A 194 16.76 18.09 -9.76
CA GLN A 194 15.83 18.52 -10.81
C GLN A 194 15.53 20.02 -10.76
N LEU A 195 15.33 20.59 -9.57
CA LEU A 195 15.14 22.03 -9.40
C LEU A 195 16.39 22.81 -9.79
N GLY A 196 17.58 22.32 -9.43
CA GLY A 196 18.86 22.89 -9.84
C GLY A 196 19.04 22.91 -11.36
N LEU A 197 18.65 21.84 -12.05
CA LEU A 197 18.66 21.76 -13.52
C LEU A 197 17.72 22.80 -14.14
N VAL A 198 16.52 22.98 -13.56
CA VAL A 198 15.55 23.98 -14.04
C VAL A 198 16.07 25.40 -13.85
N THR A 199 16.64 25.73 -12.68
CA THR A 199 17.21 27.05 -12.42
C THR A 199 18.34 27.38 -13.41
N ARG A 200 19.26 26.44 -13.64
CA ARG A 200 20.34 26.61 -14.64
C ARG A 200 19.81 26.82 -16.05
N ALA A 201 18.77 26.08 -16.44
CA ALA A 201 18.14 26.24 -17.76
C ALA A 201 17.52 27.64 -17.92
N ILE A 202 16.90 28.18 -16.87
CA ILE A 202 16.34 29.54 -16.86
C ILE A 202 17.46 30.58 -16.97
N GLU A 203 18.55 30.43 -16.23
CA GLU A 203 19.71 31.34 -16.29
C GLU A 203 20.34 31.36 -17.68
N LEU A 204 20.59 30.18 -18.28
CA LEU A 204 21.10 30.07 -19.65
C LEU A 204 20.15 30.70 -20.67
N SER A 205 18.85 30.51 -20.51
CA SER A 205 17.84 31.11 -21.39
C SER A 205 17.84 32.64 -21.29
N LYS A 206 18.14 33.23 -20.14
CA LYS A 206 18.25 34.69 -19.98
C LYS A 206 19.50 35.22 -20.69
N CYS A 207 20.65 34.55 -20.54
CA CYS A 207 21.88 34.94 -21.22
C CYS A 207 21.79 34.88 -22.75
N THR A 208 20.95 33.99 -23.32
CA THR A 208 20.76 33.93 -24.77
C THR A 208 19.89 35.05 -25.35
N VAL A 209 19.10 35.75 -24.53
CA VAL A 209 18.24 36.85 -25.00
C VAL A 209 19.04 38.16 -25.11
N ASP A 210 20.11 38.33 -24.31
CA ASP A 210 20.96 39.53 -24.32
C ASP A 210 22.00 39.56 -25.46
N VAL A 211 22.15 38.48 -26.24
CA VAL A 211 23.13 38.38 -27.35
C VAL A 211 22.49 38.71 -28.72
N ALA A 212 21.20 39.03 -28.77
CA ALA A 212 20.48 39.38 -30.00
C ALA A 212 20.14 40.88 -30.08
N VAL A 213 21.11 41.76 -29.82
CA VAL A 213 21.06 43.18 -30.22
C VAL A 213 22.43 43.60 -30.75
N VAL A 214 22.70 43.30 -32.02
CA VAL A 214 23.70 43.99 -32.86
C VAL A 214 23.11 44.13 -34.26
#